data_AF-A0A3M7AVG4-F1
#
_entry.id   AF-A0A3M7AVG4-F1
#
_cell.length_a   1.000
_cell.length_b   1.000
_cell.length_c   1.000
_cell.angle_alpha   90.00
_cell.angle_beta   90.00
_cell.angle_gamma   90.00
#
_symmetry.space_group_name_H-M   'P 1'
#
loop_
_entity.id
_entity.type
_entity.pdbx_description
1 polymer ?
#
loop_
_entity_poly.entity_id
_entity_poly.type
_entity_poly.pdbx_seq_one_letter_code
_entity_poly.pdbx_strand_id
1 'polypeptide(L)'
;PPLLNWVFIDSETLELKYSNRSGSLPHHVGSFDWTGEEDGSSITFDEWEGFVALEERPGEWAVYFDLNDDGLKAQKKGRKTVEISLVRRIITGQEVSKWGFKEEGNIGFKKTREA
;
A
#
# COMPACT_ATOMS: atom_id res chain seq x y z
N PRO A 1 7.66 11.33 18.21
CA PRO A 1 6.51 10.92 17.35
C PRO A 1 7.01 9.97 16.26
N PRO A 2 6.32 8.85 15.97
CA PRO A 2 6.66 8.04 14.82
C PRO A 2 6.55 8.92 13.56
N LEU A 3 7.58 8.90 12.72
CA LEU A 3 7.53 9.55 11.41
C LEU A 3 6.46 8.83 10.59
N LEU A 4 5.48 9.59 10.07
CA LEU A 4 4.48 9.03 9.18
C LEU A 4 5.18 8.55 7.91
N ASN A 5 5.19 7.22 7.70
CA ASN A 5 5.66 6.62 6.46
C ASN A 5 4.50 6.62 5.46
N TRP A 6 4.77 7.17 4.27
CA TRP A 6 3.85 7.21 3.14
C TRP A 6 4.14 6.00 2.27
N VAL A 7 3.11 5.24 1.93
CA VAL A 7 3.18 4.15 0.95
C VAL A 7 2.96 4.73 -0.44
N PHE A 8 3.67 4.23 -1.45
CA PHE A 8 3.58 4.68 -2.84
C PHE A 8 4.02 3.59 -3.81
N ILE A 9 3.64 3.72 -5.08
CA ILE A 9 4.20 2.94 -6.18
C ILE A 9 5.39 3.69 -6.75
N ASP A 10 6.57 3.08 -6.68
CA ASP A 10 7.82 3.64 -7.20
C ASP A 10 7.71 3.88 -8.72
N SER A 11 7.92 5.11 -9.15
CA SER A 11 7.70 5.54 -10.54
C SER A 11 8.67 4.95 -11.56
N GLU A 12 9.79 4.39 -11.13
CA GLU A 12 10.76 3.75 -12.03
C GLU A 12 10.56 2.22 -12.08
N THR A 13 10.29 1.62 -10.92
CA THR A 13 10.27 0.16 -10.76
C THR A 13 8.87 -0.44 -10.72
N LEU A 14 7.85 0.37 -10.42
CA LEU A 14 6.48 -0.04 -10.10
C LEU A 14 6.35 -0.90 -8.83
N GLU A 15 7.39 -0.96 -8.00
CA GLU A 15 7.37 -1.63 -6.71
C GLU A 15 6.60 -0.79 -5.67
N LEU A 16 5.79 -1.45 -4.83
CA LEU A 16 5.13 -0.84 -3.68
C LEU A 16 6.16 -0.60 -2.56
N LYS A 17 6.47 0.66 -2.29
CA LYS A 17 7.48 1.09 -1.31
C LYS A 17 6.89 2.03 -0.26
N TYR A 18 7.72 2.37 0.73
CA TYR A 18 7.39 3.40 1.72
C TYR A 18 8.58 4.31 2.00
N SER A 19 8.30 5.56 2.37
CA SER A 19 9.31 6.56 2.77
C SER A 19 8.66 7.66 3.60
N ASN A 20 9.42 8.67 4.00
CA ASN A 20 8.84 9.90 4.52
C ASN A 20 8.09 10.66 3.39
N ARG A 21 7.30 11.67 3.77
CA ARG A 21 6.53 12.48 2.82
C ARG A 21 7.38 13.05 1.69
N SER A 22 8.57 13.59 1.96
CA SER A 22 9.41 14.19 0.92
C SER A 22 9.94 13.14 -0.06
N GLY A 23 10.26 11.95 0.45
CA GLY A 23 10.73 10.81 -0.36
C GLY A 23 9.63 10.21 -1.23
N SER A 24 8.35 10.35 -0.88
CA SER A 24 7.24 9.84 -1.69
C SER A 24 6.81 10.77 -2.82
N LEU A 25 7.14 12.07 -2.75
CA LEU A 25 6.71 13.09 -3.73
C LEU A 25 7.02 12.77 -5.21
N PRO A 26 8.16 12.16 -5.59
CA PRO A 26 8.47 11.89 -7.01
C PRO A 26 7.82 10.61 -7.55
N HIS A 27 7.06 9.89 -6.73
CA HIS A 27 6.49 8.59 -7.06
C HIS A 27 4.97 8.66 -7.19
N HIS A 28 4.33 7.56 -7.60
CA HIS A 28 2.88 7.50 -7.65
C HIS A 28 2.34 7.25 -6.25
N VAL A 29 2.00 8.34 -5.56
CA VAL A 29 1.37 8.29 -4.22
C VAL A 29 -0.10 7.86 -4.32
N GLY A 30 -0.70 8.08 -5.49
CA GLY A 30 -2.07 7.70 -5.85
C GLY A 30 -3.15 8.26 -4.93
N SER A 31 -4.37 7.77 -5.17
CA SER A 31 -5.31 7.50 -4.09
C SER A 31 -5.26 6.00 -3.78
N PHE A 32 -4.75 5.65 -2.60
CA PHE A 32 -4.99 4.32 -2.02
C PHE A 32 -6.37 4.33 -1.36
N ASP A 33 -7.19 3.34 -1.66
CA ASP A 33 -8.53 3.16 -1.08
C ASP A 33 -8.81 1.66 -0.89
N TRP A 34 -10.08 1.31 -0.67
CA TRP A 34 -10.53 -0.05 -0.53
C TRP A 34 -11.89 -0.28 -1.19
N THR A 35 -12.21 -1.54 -1.49
CA THR A 35 -13.42 -1.91 -2.24
C THR A 35 -14.73 -1.78 -1.44
N GLY A 36 -14.67 -1.70 -0.11
CA GLY A 36 -15.83 -1.69 0.77
C GLY A 36 -15.47 -1.38 2.23
N GLU A 37 -16.46 -1.15 3.08
CA GLU A 37 -16.23 -0.76 4.49
C GLU A 37 -16.07 -1.96 5.44
N GLU A 38 -16.34 -3.17 4.97
CA GLU A 38 -16.18 -4.40 5.71
C GLU A 38 -14.71 -4.74 6.00
N ASP A 39 -14.49 -5.46 7.10
CA ASP A 39 -13.21 -6.11 7.33
C ASP A 39 -12.97 -7.17 6.26
N GLY A 40 -11.75 -7.22 5.71
CA GLY A 40 -11.44 -8.07 4.57
C GLY A 40 -11.69 -7.44 3.19
N SER A 41 -12.05 -6.15 3.11
CA SER A 41 -12.10 -5.43 1.83
C SER A 41 -10.72 -5.40 1.15
N SER A 42 -10.67 -5.51 -0.17
CA SER A 42 -9.42 -5.38 -0.92
C SER A 42 -8.96 -3.92 -0.97
N ILE A 43 -7.65 -3.72 -0.96
CA ILE A 43 -7.01 -2.43 -1.20
C ILE A 43 -6.98 -2.16 -2.70
N THR A 44 -7.23 -0.91 -3.08
CA THR A 44 -7.11 -0.41 -4.44
C THR A 44 -6.04 0.69 -4.51
N PHE A 45 -5.49 0.87 -5.70
CA PHE A 45 -4.66 2.03 -6.05
C PHE A 45 -5.22 2.62 -7.33
N ASP A 46 -5.55 3.92 -7.28
CA ASP A 46 -6.26 4.61 -8.36
C ASP A 46 -7.51 3.82 -8.81
N GLU A 47 -8.33 3.43 -7.84
CA GLU A 47 -9.60 2.70 -8.01
C GLU A 47 -9.47 1.27 -8.58
N TRP A 48 -8.26 0.71 -8.61
CA TRP A 48 -8.01 -0.61 -9.20
C TRP A 48 -7.18 -1.56 -8.33
N GLU A 49 -7.50 -2.86 -8.38
CA GLU A 49 -6.80 -3.96 -7.70
C GLU A 49 -5.68 -4.56 -8.59
N GLY A 50 -4.79 -3.73 -9.15
CA GLY A 50 -3.73 -4.15 -10.08
C GLY A 50 -2.45 -4.70 -9.43
N PHE A 51 -2.51 -5.32 -8.26
CA PHE A 51 -1.31 -5.74 -7.52
C PHE A 51 -0.75 -7.09 -8.01
N VAL A 52 0.58 -7.18 -8.06
CA VAL A 52 1.31 -8.37 -8.52
C VAL A 52 2.47 -8.66 -7.57
N ALA A 53 2.57 -9.90 -7.10
CA ALA A 53 3.78 -10.40 -6.45
C ALA A 53 4.81 -10.79 -7.51
N LEU A 54 6.02 -10.24 -7.43
CA LEU A 54 7.15 -10.56 -8.31
C LEU A 54 8.27 -11.20 -7.49
N GLU A 55 8.78 -12.35 -7.95
CA GLU A 55 9.90 -13.05 -7.32
C GLU A 55 11.23 -12.39 -7.72
N GLU A 56 11.81 -11.58 -6.84
CA GLU A 56 13.06 -10.86 -7.14
C GLU A 56 14.29 -11.77 -7.09
N ARG A 57 14.25 -12.73 -6.17
CA ARG A 57 15.24 -13.81 -5.98
C ARG A 57 14.48 -15.09 -5.59
N PRO A 58 15.06 -16.29 -5.74
CA PRO A 58 14.39 -17.53 -5.38
C PRO A 58 13.81 -17.50 -3.94
N GLY A 59 12.48 -17.50 -3.82
CA GLY A 59 11.76 -17.43 -2.55
C GLY A 59 11.58 -16.02 -1.94
N GLU A 60 12.16 -14.98 -2.53
CA GLU A 60 12.01 -13.58 -2.09
C GLU A 60 11.05 -12.85 -3.03
N TRP A 61 9.93 -12.38 -2.48
CA TRP A 61 8.86 -11.74 -3.23
C TRP A 61 8.68 -10.29 -2.79
N ALA A 62 8.43 -9.42 -3.76
CA ALA A 62 8.04 -8.03 -3.53
C ALA A 62 6.71 -7.74 -4.24
N VAL A 63 5.99 -6.74 -3.74
CA VAL A 63 4.70 -6.31 -4.29
C VAL A 63 4.95 -5.20 -5.30
N TYR A 64 4.33 -5.34 -6.47
CA TYR A 64 4.37 -4.39 -7.57
C TYR A 64 2.93 -4.03 -7.98
N PHE A 65 2.78 -2.95 -8.74
CA PHE A 65 1.50 -2.56 -9.34
C PHE A 65 1.60 -2.52 -10.86
N ASP A 66 0.69 -3.22 -11.54
CA ASP A 66 0.69 -3.37 -12.99
C ASP A 66 0.06 -2.18 -13.70
N LEU A 67 0.67 -1.01 -13.60
CA LEU A 67 0.10 0.26 -14.09
C LEU A 67 -0.33 0.23 -15.58
N ASN A 68 0.28 -0.63 -16.39
CA ASN A 68 0.01 -0.72 -17.83
C ASN A 68 -0.94 -1.87 -18.22
N ASP A 69 -1.45 -2.63 -17.24
CA ASP A 69 -2.27 -3.83 -17.46
C ASP A 69 -1.61 -4.81 -18.46
N ASP A 70 -0.30 -5.01 -18.29
CA ASP A 70 0.51 -5.81 -19.21
C ASP A 70 1.17 -7.04 -18.56
N GLY A 71 0.87 -7.29 -17.29
CA GLY A 71 1.46 -8.32 -16.46
C GLY A 71 2.93 -8.02 -16.16
N LEU A 72 3.27 -6.74 -15.93
CA LEU A 72 4.61 -6.25 -15.62
C LEU A 72 5.68 -6.69 -16.63
N LYS A 73 5.40 -6.63 -17.94
CA LYS A 73 6.31 -7.15 -18.99
C LYS A 73 7.71 -6.55 -18.89
N ALA A 74 7.81 -5.25 -18.66
CA ALA A 74 9.10 -4.56 -18.58
C ALA A 74 9.88 -4.89 -17.28
N GLN A 75 9.15 -5.13 -16.19
CA GLN A 75 9.72 -5.37 -14.86
C GLN A 75 10.09 -6.84 -14.70
N LYS A 76 9.21 -7.80 -15.00
CA LYS A 76 9.43 -9.21 -14.65
C LYS A 76 10.67 -9.82 -15.29
N LYS A 77 11.02 -9.49 -16.53
CA LYS A 77 12.25 -9.97 -17.21
C LYS A 77 12.45 -11.49 -17.08
N GLY A 78 11.37 -12.26 -17.21
CA GLY A 78 11.37 -13.73 -17.09
C GLY A 78 11.26 -14.27 -15.64
N ARG A 79 11.20 -13.41 -14.62
CA ARG A 79 10.93 -13.78 -13.23
C ARG A 79 9.47 -14.17 -13.04
N LYS A 80 9.21 -14.97 -12.01
CA LYS A 80 7.84 -15.41 -11.68
C LYS A 80 7.03 -14.23 -11.17
N THR A 81 5.77 -14.20 -11.60
CA THR A 81 4.78 -13.23 -11.16
C THR A 81 3.49 -13.94 -10.81
N VAL A 82 2.76 -13.41 -9.83
CA VAL A 82 1.43 -13.89 -9.42
C VAL A 82 0.57 -12.66 -9.14
N GLU A 83 -0.60 -12.57 -9.77
CA GLU A 83 -1.60 -11.56 -9.42
C GLU A 83 -2.09 -11.80 -7.98
N ILE A 84 -2.15 -10.73 -7.19
CA ILE A 84 -2.53 -10.81 -5.78
C ILE A 84 -3.55 -9.73 -5.43
N SER A 85 -4.37 -9.99 -4.43
CA SER A 85 -5.16 -8.96 -3.75
C SER A 85 -4.52 -8.64 -2.41
N LEU A 86 -4.41 -7.35 -2.11
CA LEU A 86 -4.05 -6.89 -0.77
C LEU A 86 -5.33 -6.75 0.03
N VAL A 87 -5.48 -7.48 1.13
CA VAL A 87 -6.72 -7.50 1.93
C VAL A 87 -6.51 -6.68 3.20
N ARG A 88 -7.38 -5.69 3.44
CA ARG A 88 -7.34 -4.92 4.68
C ARG A 88 -7.81 -5.78 5.85
N ARG A 89 -7.15 -5.62 6.99
CA ARG A 89 -7.60 -6.17 8.26
C ARG A 89 -7.74 -5.07 9.30
N ILE A 90 -8.93 -4.91 9.84
CA ILE A 90 -9.22 -3.94 10.90
C ILE A 90 -8.69 -4.50 12.23
N ILE A 91 -7.77 -3.78 12.85
CA ILE A 91 -7.21 -4.14 14.17
C ILE A 91 -8.01 -3.40 15.24
N THR A 92 -8.54 -4.13 16.24
CA THR A 92 -9.38 -3.57 17.33
C THR A 92 -8.89 -4.00 18.72
N GLY A 93 -9.23 -3.22 19.76
CA GLY A 93 -9.04 -3.58 21.16
C GLY A 93 -7.59 -3.83 21.58
N GLN A 94 -7.35 -4.92 22.31
CA GLN A 94 -6.03 -5.26 22.87
C GLN A 94 -4.96 -5.53 21.79
N GLU A 95 -5.33 -5.82 20.55
CA GLU A 95 -4.36 -5.99 19.46
C GLU A 95 -3.75 -4.65 19.02
N VAL A 96 -4.48 -3.54 19.20
CA VAL A 96 -4.01 -2.18 18.87
C VAL A 96 -2.78 -1.82 19.71
N SER A 97 -2.80 -2.14 21.01
CA SER A 97 -1.68 -1.85 21.93
C SER A 97 -0.47 -2.75 21.70
N LYS A 98 -0.67 -3.99 21.22
CA LYS A 98 0.41 -4.93 20.89
C LYS A 98 1.33 -4.40 19.79
N TRP A 99 0.78 -3.68 18.82
CA TRP A 99 1.53 -3.09 17.71
C TRP A 99 1.93 -1.63 17.93
N GLY A 100 1.70 -1.09 19.14
CA GLY A 100 2.02 0.30 19.47
C GLY A 100 1.13 1.33 18.77
N PHE A 101 -0.02 0.91 18.24
CA PHE A 101 -1.02 1.81 17.69
C PHE A 101 -1.94 2.34 18.81
N LYS A 102 -2.64 3.43 18.53
CA LYS A 102 -3.73 3.93 19.36
C LYS A 102 -5.04 3.68 18.62
N GLU A 103 -6.11 3.44 19.36
CA GLU A 103 -7.45 3.22 18.77
C GLU A 103 -7.94 4.47 18.01
N GLU A 104 -7.44 5.65 18.38
CA GLU A 104 -7.64 6.89 17.65
C GLU A 104 -6.34 7.29 16.92
N GLY A 105 -6.49 7.59 15.62
CA GLY A 105 -5.43 7.56 14.62
C GLY A 105 -4.15 8.37 14.88
N ASN A 106 -3.10 8.01 14.13
CA ASN A 106 -1.79 8.67 14.13
C ASN A 106 -1.74 9.97 13.32
N ILE A 107 -2.83 10.32 12.62
CA ILE A 107 -2.92 11.55 11.83
C ILE A 107 -3.53 12.63 12.73
N GLY A 108 -2.74 13.63 13.07
CA GLY A 108 -3.18 14.83 13.77
C GLY A 108 -4.07 15.72 12.90
N PHE A 109 -5.23 15.23 12.47
CA PHE A 109 -6.33 16.12 12.10
C PHE A 109 -6.95 16.61 13.41
N LYS A 110 -6.66 17.86 13.77
CA LYS A 110 -7.56 18.59 14.68
C LYS A 110 -8.93 18.58 13.99
N LYS A 111 -9.93 17.95 14.60
CA LYS A 111 -11.33 18.17 14.25
C LYS A 111 -11.52 19.68 14.11
N THR A 112 -11.76 20.17 12.90
CA THR A 112 -12.35 21.49 12.72
C THR A 112 -13.71 21.40 13.41
N ARG A 113 -13.85 22.06 14.56
CA ARG A 113 -15.18 22.28 15.13
C ARG A 113 -15.90 23.19 14.15
N GLU A 114 -16.99 22.70 13.57
CA GLU A 114 -17.96 23.58 12.92
C GLU A 114 -18.40 24.62 13.95
N ALA A 115 -18.34 25.88 13.53
CA ALA A 115 -18.75 27.04 14.31
C ALA A 115 -20.24 27.31 14.11
#